data_AF-A0A0F9A7L2-F1
#
_entry.id   AF-A0A0F9A7L2-F1
#
_cell.length_a   1.000
_cell.length_b   1.000
_cell.length_c   1.000
_cell.angle_alpha   90.00
_cell.angle_beta   90.00
_cell.angle_gamma   90.00
#
_symmetry.space_group_name_H-M   'P 1'
#
loop_
_entity.id
_entity.type
_entity.pdbx_description
1 polymer ?
#
loop_
_entity_poly.entity_id
_entity_poly.type
_entity_poly.pdbx_seq_one_letter_code
_entity_poly.pdbx_strand_id
1 'polypeptide(L)'
;MTMSRRSPTPTSDTVPQRQLEALLNELGFDVETETLAGTFFLDCYVRELHMGFEADGPTHDVPKQRQHDAYRDHVIWETHRVPILRVKSLELEDWDKGLATGLLDRVLGFIDSRDDAEARRAEGNDL
;
A
#
# COMPACT_ATOMS: atom_id res chain seq x y z
N MET A 1 -25.95 1.87 -24.88
CA MET A 1 -24.80 2.77 -24.64
C MET A 1 -23.77 2.01 -23.82
N THR A 2 -22.76 1.45 -24.48
CA THR A 2 -21.69 0.69 -23.82
C THR A 2 -20.62 1.68 -23.38
N MET A 3 -20.52 1.98 -22.09
CA MET A 3 -19.43 2.80 -21.59
C MET A 3 -18.13 2.02 -21.78
N SER A 4 -17.30 2.49 -22.71
CA SER A 4 -15.93 2.01 -22.90
C SER A 4 -15.16 2.33 -21.61
N ARG A 5 -14.97 1.30 -20.78
CA ARG A 5 -14.04 1.35 -19.65
C ARG A 5 -12.65 1.47 -20.26
N ARG A 6 -12.14 2.69 -20.40
CA ARG A 6 -10.70 2.89 -20.57
C ARG A 6 -10.06 2.27 -19.34
N SER A 7 -9.36 1.15 -19.51
CA SER A 7 -8.48 0.63 -18.47
C SER A 7 -7.53 1.77 -18.11
N PRO A 8 -7.48 2.19 -16.84
CA PRO A 8 -6.58 3.25 -16.46
C PRO A 8 -5.14 2.79 -16.76
N THR A 9 -4.32 3.69 -17.30
CA THR A 9 -2.94 3.36 -17.70
C THR A 9 -2.10 3.34 -16.43
N PRO A 10 -1.23 2.33 -16.24
CA PRO A 10 -0.31 2.31 -15.11
C PRO A 10 0.51 3.61 -15.08
N THR A 11 0.60 4.21 -13.90
CA THR A 11 0.97 5.62 -13.76
C THR A 11 2.46 5.88 -13.67
N SER A 12 3.30 4.95 -13.19
CA SER A 12 4.76 5.10 -13.26
C SER A 12 5.54 4.03 -12.50
N ASP A 13 6.42 3.31 -13.20
CA ASP A 13 7.53 2.51 -12.64
C ASP A 13 8.60 3.43 -12.01
N THR A 14 8.35 3.88 -10.77
CA THR A 14 9.25 4.80 -10.05
C THR A 14 10.32 4.07 -9.23
N VAL A 15 11.44 4.76 -8.93
CA VAL A 15 12.49 4.20 -8.05
C VAL A 15 11.92 3.80 -6.66
N PRO A 16 11.14 4.64 -5.97
CA PRO A 16 10.54 4.25 -4.68
C PRO A 16 9.62 3.02 -4.78
N GLN A 17 8.81 2.91 -5.84
CA GLN A 17 7.96 1.74 -6.03
C GLN A 17 8.78 0.46 -6.18
N ARG A 18 9.86 0.49 -6.98
CA ARG A 18 10.76 -0.68 -7.11
C ARG A 18 11.46 -1.05 -5.79
N GLN A 19 11.83 -0.06 -4.99
CA GLN A 19 12.40 -0.30 -3.66
C GLN A 19 11.37 -0.92 -2.72
N LEU A 20 10.12 -0.46 -2.76
CA LEU A 20 9.03 -1.02 -1.97
C LEU A 20 8.71 -2.47 -2.39
N GLU A 21 8.64 -2.73 -3.69
CA GLU A 21 8.49 -4.06 -4.26
C GLU A 21 9.63 -4.98 -3.82
N ALA A 22 10.88 -4.52 -3.91
CA ALA A 22 12.05 -5.29 -3.47
C ALA A 22 12.00 -5.63 -1.98
N LEU A 23 11.63 -4.66 -1.12
CA LEU A 23 11.46 -4.88 0.31
C LEU A 23 10.42 -5.96 0.62
N LEU A 24 9.26 -5.89 -0.03
CA LEU A 24 8.18 -6.87 0.18
C LEU A 24 8.55 -8.26 -0.36
N ASN A 25 9.25 -8.34 -1.49
CA ASN A 25 9.79 -9.59 -2.03
C ASN A 25 10.87 -10.19 -1.12
N GLU A 26 11.72 -9.37 -0.48
CA GLU A 26 12.71 -9.85 0.50
C GLU A 26 12.04 -10.46 1.74
N LEU A 27 10.85 -9.96 2.11
CA LEU A 27 10.01 -10.54 3.16
C LEU A 27 9.30 -11.83 2.73
N GLY A 28 9.41 -12.22 1.47
CA GLY A 28 8.89 -13.47 0.93
C GLY A 28 7.46 -13.40 0.38
N PHE A 29 6.91 -12.20 0.17
CA PHE A 29 5.58 -12.00 -0.38
C PHE A 29 5.58 -11.97 -1.92
N ASP A 30 4.48 -12.42 -2.53
CA ASP A 30 4.22 -12.21 -3.97
C ASP A 30 3.52 -10.87 -4.19
N VAL A 31 4.15 -9.97 -4.95
CA VAL A 31 3.74 -8.57 -5.09
C VAL A 31 3.15 -8.30 -6.48
N GLU A 32 1.91 -7.80 -6.51
CA GLU A 32 1.27 -7.28 -7.73
C GLU A 32 1.43 -5.77 -7.80
N THR A 33 2.19 -5.27 -8.78
CA THR A 33 2.40 -3.84 -8.99
C THR A 33 1.29 -3.17 -9.80
N GLU A 34 1.03 -1.88 -9.51
CA GLU A 34 0.03 -1.06 -10.20
C GLU A 34 -1.37 -1.72 -10.25
N THR A 35 -1.77 -2.30 -9.11
CA THR A 35 -3.02 -3.06 -9.00
C THR A 35 -4.22 -2.14 -8.91
N LEU A 36 -5.25 -2.39 -9.72
CA LEU A 36 -6.47 -1.58 -9.74
C LEU A 36 -7.36 -1.88 -8.52
N ALA A 37 -7.52 -0.89 -7.64
CA ALA A 37 -8.47 -0.88 -6.53
C ALA A 37 -9.56 0.18 -6.79
N GLY A 38 -10.60 -0.24 -7.52
CA GLY A 38 -11.73 0.62 -7.87
C GLY A 38 -11.37 1.60 -8.97
N THR A 39 -11.31 2.89 -8.65
CA THR A 39 -10.87 3.95 -9.58
C THR A 39 -9.40 4.34 -9.39
N PHE A 40 -8.70 3.72 -8.44
CA PHE A 40 -7.34 4.06 -8.05
C PHE A 40 -6.40 2.88 -8.26
N PHE A 41 -5.11 3.18 -8.43
CA PHE A 41 -4.06 2.18 -8.45
C PHE A 41 -3.32 2.14 -7.12
N LEU A 42 -2.97 0.93 -6.71
CA LEU A 42 -2.02 0.63 -5.65
C LEU A 42 -0.64 0.40 -6.26
N ASP A 43 0.40 1.03 -5.72
CA ASP A 43 1.78 0.82 -6.17
C ASP A 43 2.20 -0.64 -6.04
N CYS A 44 1.92 -1.24 -4.88
CA CYS A 44 2.15 -2.65 -4.57
C CYS A 44 0.93 -3.24 -3.85
N TYR A 45 0.50 -4.43 -4.25
CA TYR A 45 -0.58 -5.18 -3.61
C TYR A 45 -0.11 -6.60 -3.28
N VAL A 46 -0.28 -7.01 -2.03
CA VAL A 46 0.07 -8.37 -1.57
C VAL A 46 -1.23 -9.14 -1.40
N ARG A 47 -1.51 -10.04 -2.35
CA ARG A 47 -2.79 -10.75 -2.43
C ARG A 47 -3.07 -11.63 -1.21
N GLU A 48 -2.06 -12.34 -0.72
CA GLU A 48 -2.21 -13.26 0.40
C GLU A 48 -2.53 -12.55 1.73
N LEU A 49 -2.09 -11.30 1.87
CA LEU A 49 -2.40 -10.44 3.02
C LEU A 49 -3.66 -9.57 2.80
N HIS A 50 -4.13 -9.49 1.55
CA HIS A 50 -5.17 -8.54 1.12
C HIS A 50 -4.83 -7.08 1.51
N MET A 51 -3.56 -6.67 1.32
CA MET A 51 -3.04 -5.35 1.71
C MET A 51 -2.45 -4.57 0.55
N GLY A 52 -2.61 -3.25 0.60
CA GLY A 52 -1.95 -2.30 -0.29
C GLY A 52 -0.75 -1.61 0.37
N PHE A 53 0.28 -1.35 -0.42
CA PHE A 53 1.44 -0.57 -0.03
C PHE A 53 1.72 0.50 -1.09
N GLU A 54 2.05 1.70 -0.64
CA GLU A 54 2.18 2.90 -1.48
C GLU A 54 3.50 3.59 -1.20
N ALA A 55 4.23 3.99 -2.24
CA ALA A 55 5.51 4.66 -2.15
C ALA A 55 5.32 6.18 -2.33
N ASP A 56 5.15 6.90 -1.22
CA ASP A 56 4.92 8.34 -1.23
C ASP A 56 6.21 9.10 -1.59
N GLY A 57 6.20 9.76 -2.75
CA GLY A 57 7.26 10.68 -3.16
C GLY A 57 7.24 12.02 -2.40
N PRO A 58 8.24 12.89 -2.60
CA PRO A 58 8.39 14.16 -1.87
C PRO A 58 7.21 15.14 -2.02
N THR A 59 6.42 14.99 -3.08
CA THR A 59 5.28 15.84 -3.39
C THR A 59 4.02 15.51 -2.57
N HIS A 60 3.99 14.39 -1.84
CA HIS A 60 2.83 13.96 -1.05
C HIS A 60 2.65 14.70 0.28
N ASP A 61 3.61 15.54 0.65
CA ASP A 61 3.55 16.33 1.89
C ASP A 61 2.70 17.61 1.79
N VAL A 62 2.23 18.00 0.60
CA VAL A 62 1.40 19.21 0.45
C VAL A 62 -0.04 18.94 0.92
N PRO A 63 -0.71 19.90 1.60
CA PRO A 63 -2.04 19.68 2.19
C PRO A 63 -3.10 19.16 1.22
N LYS A 64 -3.09 19.65 -0.03
CA LYS A 64 -4.03 19.22 -1.08
C LYS A 64 -3.83 17.74 -1.42
N GLN A 65 -2.58 17.29 -1.49
CA GLN A 65 -2.26 15.91 -1.84
C GLN A 65 -2.62 14.98 -0.68
N ARG A 66 -2.33 15.38 0.56
CA ARG A 66 -2.76 14.65 1.76
C ARG A 66 -4.28 14.43 1.84
N GLN A 67 -5.07 15.44 1.48
CA GLN A 67 -6.53 15.30 1.44
C GLN A 67 -6.99 14.33 0.34
N HIS A 68 -6.38 14.41 -0.85
CA HIS A 68 -6.67 13.49 -1.94
C HIS A 68 -6.28 12.04 -1.57
N ASP A 69 -5.12 11.88 -0.93
CA ASP A 69 -4.59 10.61 -0.46
C ASP A 69 -5.48 9.98 0.62
N ALA A 70 -5.92 10.77 1.61
CA ALA A 70 -6.88 10.29 2.61
C ALA A 70 -8.23 9.89 2.00
N TYR A 71 -8.71 10.65 1.01
CA TYR A 71 -9.93 10.30 0.29
C TYR A 71 -9.77 9.00 -0.51
N ARG A 72 -8.65 8.83 -1.23
CA ARG A 72 -8.30 7.60 -1.96
C ARG A 72 -8.34 6.40 -1.01
N ASP A 73 -7.61 6.49 0.09
CA ASP A 73 -7.46 5.38 1.03
C ASP A 73 -8.82 5.01 1.67
N HIS A 74 -9.64 6.02 1.98
CA HIS A 74 -11.00 5.80 2.46
C HIS A 74 -11.88 5.07 1.44
N VAL A 75 -11.86 5.47 0.17
CA VAL A 75 -12.65 4.82 -0.89
C VAL A 75 -12.20 3.37 -1.10
N ILE A 76 -10.89 3.11 -1.10
CA ILE A 76 -10.34 1.76 -1.24
C ILE A 76 -10.75 0.89 -0.06
N TRP A 77 -10.66 1.41 1.18
CA TRP A 77 -11.12 0.69 2.36
C TRP A 77 -12.61 0.34 2.30
N GLU A 78 -13.47 1.31 1.98
CA GLU A 78 -14.92 1.08 1.96
C GLU A 78 -15.34 0.10 0.86
N THR A 79 -14.70 0.17 -0.31
CA THR A 79 -15.09 -0.62 -1.47
C THR A 79 -14.46 -2.01 -1.49
N HIS A 80 -13.19 -2.11 -1.07
CA HIS A 80 -12.39 -3.32 -1.22
C HIS A 80 -11.90 -3.92 0.10
N ARG A 81 -12.09 -3.21 1.23
CA ARG A 81 -11.60 -3.64 2.56
C ARG A 81 -10.09 -3.92 2.59
N VAL A 82 -9.35 -3.26 1.70
CA VAL A 82 -7.88 -3.30 1.61
C VAL A 82 -7.32 -2.20 2.51
N PRO A 83 -6.61 -2.53 3.60
CA PRO A 83 -5.85 -1.55 4.36
C PRO A 83 -4.59 -1.15 3.55
N ILE A 84 -4.16 0.09 3.73
CA ILE A 84 -3.03 0.66 2.97
C ILE A 84 -1.96 1.17 3.92
N LEU A 85 -0.71 0.79 3.69
CA LEU A 85 0.46 1.41 4.31
C LEU A 85 1.19 2.28 3.30
N ARG A 86 1.32 3.57 3.61
CA ARG A 86 2.13 4.52 2.84
C ARG A 86 3.53 4.62 3.42
N VAL A 87 4.54 4.38 2.59
CA VAL A 87 5.97 4.43 2.93
C VAL A 87 6.61 5.61 2.21
N LYS A 88 7.38 6.43 2.94
CA LYS A 88 8.03 7.59 2.33
C LYS A 88 9.23 7.15 1.49
N SER A 89 9.46 7.84 0.38
CA SER A 89 10.61 7.58 -0.50
C SER A 89 11.96 7.63 0.25
N LEU A 90 12.10 8.49 1.26
CA LEU A 90 13.32 8.60 2.06
C LEU A 90 13.55 7.35 2.93
N GLU A 91 12.49 6.76 3.49
CA GLU A 91 12.60 5.53 4.30
C GLU A 91 13.06 4.36 3.42
N LEU A 92 12.54 4.29 2.20
CA LEU A 92 12.91 3.29 1.19
C LEU A 92 14.36 3.47 0.70
N GLU A 93 14.75 4.71 0.43
CA GLU A 93 16.13 5.05 0.06
C GLU A 93 17.13 4.68 1.16
N ASP A 94 16.80 4.98 2.42
CA ASP A 94 17.67 4.65 3.54
C ASP A 94 17.75 3.13 3.78
N TRP A 95 16.64 2.40 3.62
CA TRP A 95 16.62 0.93 3.69
C TRP A 95 17.47 0.29 2.58
N ASP A 96 17.34 0.76 1.34
CA ASP A 96 18.12 0.28 0.18
C ASP A 96 19.64 0.49 0.36
N LYS A 97 20.02 1.51 1.15
CA LYS A 97 21.42 1.76 1.57
C LYS A 97 21.86 0.95 2.78
N GLY A 98 21.02 0.09 3.34
CA GLY A 98 21.29 -0.72 4.52
C GLY A 98 21.33 0.08 5.82
N LEU A 99 20.69 1.26 5.88
CA LEU A 99 20.62 2.05 7.10
C LEU A 99 19.50 1.52 8.01
N ALA A 100 19.74 1.55 9.33
CA ALA A 100 18.74 1.17 10.31
C ALA A 100 17.66 2.26 10.41
N THR A 101 16.52 2.05 9.77
CA THR A 101 15.44 3.05 9.62
C THR A 101 14.20 2.77 10.46
N GLY A 102 14.10 1.58 11.07
CA GLY A 102 12.84 1.11 11.65
C GLY A 102 11.73 0.85 10.61
N LEU A 103 12.02 0.99 9.30
CA LEU A 103 11.05 0.75 8.24
C LEU A 103 10.55 -0.70 8.28
N LEU A 104 11.48 -1.65 8.44
CA LEU A 104 11.17 -3.07 8.53
C LEU A 104 10.19 -3.35 9.68
N ASP A 105 10.48 -2.84 10.87
CA ASP A 105 9.62 -2.99 12.05
C ASP A 105 8.23 -2.38 11.82
N ARG A 106 8.17 -1.25 11.11
CA ARG A 106 6.90 -0.59 10.77
C ARG A 106 6.07 -1.40 9.77
N VAL A 107 6.72 -1.96 8.75
CA VAL A 107 6.06 -2.82 7.75
C VAL A 107 5.55 -4.10 8.43
N LEU A 108 6.40 -4.77 9.20
CA LEU A 108 6.03 -5.98 9.94
C LEU A 108 4.90 -5.70 10.96
N GLY A 109 5.01 -4.61 11.73
CA GLY A 109 3.95 -4.24 12.67
C GLY A 109 2.62 -3.90 12.01
N PHE A 110 2.64 -3.35 10.79
CA PHE A 110 1.41 -3.15 10.00
C PHE A 110 0.80 -4.49 9.57
N ILE A 111 1.63 -5.43 9.10
CA ILE A 111 1.21 -6.78 8.72
C ILE A 111 0.58 -7.50 9.92
N ASP A 112 1.28 -7.53 11.06
CA ASP A 112 0.80 -8.20 12.28
C ASP A 112 -0.52 -7.62 12.79
N SER A 113 -0.73 -6.30 12.66
CA SER A 113 -1.96 -5.63 13.11
C SER A 113 -3.22 -6.10 12.38
N ARG A 114 -3.08 -6.65 11.17
CA ARG A 114 -4.17 -7.24 10.41
C ARG A 114 -4.55 -8.61 10.94
N ASP A 115 -3.56 -9.45 11.19
CA ASP A 115 -3.78 -10.81 11.69
C ASP A 115 -4.54 -10.76 13.02
N ASP A 116 -4.18 -9.83 13.89
CA ASP A 116 -4.91 -9.55 15.14
C ASP A 116 -6.38 -9.15 14.90
N ALA A 117 -6.64 -8.31 13.90
CA ALA A 117 -7.99 -7.86 13.57
C ALA A 117 -8.84 -8.98 12.95
N GLU A 118 -8.24 -9.83 12.12
CA GLU A 118 -8.92 -10.99 11.54
C GLU A 118 -9.19 -12.07 12.57
N ALA A 119 -8.24 -12.34 13.47
CA ALA A 119 -8.43 -13.28 14.58
C ALA A 119 -9.61 -12.87 15.48
N ARG A 120 -9.71 -11.59 15.87
CA ARG A 120 -10.83 -11.10 16.69
C ARG A 120 -12.19 -11.22 16.02
N ARG A 121 -12.26 -11.01 14.70
CA ARG A 121 -13.49 -11.22 13.91
C ARG A 121 -13.88 -12.69 13.85
N ALA A 122 -12.91 -13.59 13.66
CA ALA A 122 -13.14 -15.03 13.64
C ALA A 122 -13.67 -15.55 14.99
N GLU A 123 -13.28 -14.91 16.09
CA GLU A 123 -13.78 -15.20 17.44
C GLU A 123 -15.19 -14.65 17.72
N GLY A 124 -15.81 -13.94 16.78
CA GLY A 124 -17.16 -13.37 16.93
C GLY A 124 -17.20 -12.19 17.91
N ASN A 125 -16.06 -11.54 18.15
CA ASN A 125 -15.88 -10.49 19.15
C ASN A 125 -16.00 -9.08 18.55
N ASP A 126 -16.91 -8.91 17.58
CA ASP A 126 -17.22 -7.59 17.02
C ASP A 126 -18.19 -6.87 17.99
N LEU A 127 -17.68 -5.81 18.63
CA LEU A 127 -18.41 -4.85 19.48
C LEU A 127 -19.45 -4.05 18.68
#